data_AF-A0A060C6M9-F1
#
_entry.id   AF-A0A060C6M9-F1
#
_cell.length_a   1.000
_cell.length_b   1.000
_cell.length_c   1.000
_cell.angle_alpha   90.00
_cell.angle_beta   90.00
_cell.angle_gamma   90.00
#
_symmetry.space_group_name_H-M   'P 1'
#
loop_
_entity.id
_entity.type
_entity.pdbx_description
1 polymer ?
#
loop_
_entity_poly.entity_id
_entity_poly.type
_entity_poly.pdbx_seq_one_letter_code
_entity_poly.pdbx_strand_id
1 'polypeptide(L)'
;AWCAAFQSWCADQIGGLGFKSAAVSGIFSQLPQVADADVQRGDLVCFNWDGRSDTSWMDHVGLVEWFDHSTGYFGTIEGNTGNQAGGRVERVTRYNYTSYFTAFCRPNYDQGGPVGHSVQLFTPTRPTRRNGS
;
A
#
# COMPACT_ATOMS: atom_id res chain seq x y z
N ALA A 1 -3.60 -4.40 15.46
CA ALA A 1 -3.53 -3.43 14.35
C ALA A 1 -4.50 -3.83 13.26
N TRP A 2 -5.15 -2.90 12.56
CA TRP A 2 -6.10 -3.19 11.46
C TRP A 2 -5.57 -2.84 10.07
N CYS A 3 -4.28 -2.53 9.95
CA CYS A 3 -3.62 -2.20 8.67
C CYS A 3 -3.77 -3.32 7.62
N ALA A 4 -3.52 -4.58 7.98
CA ALA A 4 -3.70 -5.73 7.08
C ALA A 4 -5.17 -5.97 6.69
N ALA A 5 -6.08 -5.83 7.65
CA ALA A 5 -7.52 -5.92 7.38
C ALA A 5 -7.98 -4.82 6.41
N PHE A 6 -7.45 -3.60 6.56
CA PHE A 6 -7.71 -2.50 5.63
C PHE A 6 -7.21 -2.80 4.22
N GLN A 7 -5.96 -3.26 4.06
CA GLN A 7 -5.44 -3.61 2.72
C GLN A 7 -6.24 -4.76 2.10
N SER A 8 -6.63 -5.77 2.89
CA SER A 8 -7.48 -6.86 2.42
C SER A 8 -8.86 -6.35 1.98
N TRP A 9 -9.47 -5.42 2.73
CA TRP A 9 -10.73 -4.81 2.35
C TRP A 9 -10.62 -4.00 1.06
N CYS A 10 -9.53 -3.22 0.90
CA CYS A 10 -9.26 -2.47 -0.33
C CYS A 10 -9.08 -3.39 -1.55
N ALA A 11 -8.36 -4.51 -1.39
CA ALA A 11 -8.22 -5.50 -2.45
C ALA A 11 -9.57 -6.12 -2.82
N ASP A 12 -10.39 -6.47 -1.82
CA ASP A 12 -11.75 -7.00 -2.04
C ASP A 12 -12.64 -6.00 -2.79
N GLN A 13 -12.47 -4.68 -2.60
CA GLN A 13 -13.27 -3.67 -3.32
C GLN A 13 -13.07 -3.70 -4.84
N ILE A 14 -11.97 -4.26 -5.32
CA ILE A 14 -11.66 -4.33 -6.76
C ILE A 14 -11.68 -5.78 -7.30
N GLY A 15 -12.33 -6.69 -6.58
CA GLY A 15 -12.47 -8.10 -6.99
C GLY A 15 -11.37 -9.02 -6.46
N GLY A 16 -10.51 -8.54 -5.56
CA GLY A 16 -9.41 -9.29 -4.97
C GLY A 16 -8.10 -9.12 -5.74
N LEU A 17 -6.98 -9.25 -5.02
CA LEU A 17 -5.63 -9.15 -5.59
C LEU A 17 -4.72 -10.33 -5.17
N GLY A 18 -5.32 -11.50 -4.93
CA GLY A 18 -4.57 -12.70 -4.55
C GLY A 18 -4.06 -12.74 -3.10
N PHE A 19 -4.54 -11.83 -2.22
CA PHE A 19 -4.27 -11.89 -0.79
C PHE A 19 -5.52 -11.56 0.04
N LYS A 20 -5.65 -12.19 1.21
CA LYS A 20 -6.66 -11.85 2.22
C LYS A 20 -6.20 -12.30 3.60
N SER A 21 -5.98 -11.37 4.53
CA SER A 21 -5.56 -11.68 5.89
C SER A 21 -5.73 -10.48 6.83
N ALA A 22 -6.05 -10.75 8.10
CA ALA A 22 -6.03 -9.76 9.17
C ALA A 22 -4.63 -9.57 9.80
N ALA A 23 -3.66 -10.43 9.44
CA ALA A 23 -2.26 -10.36 9.88
C ALA A 23 -1.33 -10.01 8.70
N VAL A 24 -0.35 -9.14 8.94
CA VAL A 24 0.60 -8.69 7.90
C VAL A 24 1.42 -9.86 7.36
N SER A 25 1.98 -10.70 8.25
CA SER A 25 2.72 -11.90 7.82
C SER A 25 1.86 -12.85 6.96
N GLY A 26 0.54 -12.88 7.19
CA GLY A 26 -0.39 -13.64 6.35
C GLY A 26 -0.59 -13.05 4.96
N ILE A 27 -0.54 -11.71 4.80
CA ILE A 27 -0.51 -11.08 3.46
C ILE A 27 0.81 -11.40 2.78
N PHE A 28 1.93 -11.18 3.48
CA PHE A 28 3.26 -11.33 2.93
C PHE A 28 3.54 -12.77 2.45
N SER A 29 3.04 -13.79 3.17
CA SER A 29 3.21 -15.19 2.76
C SER A 29 2.37 -15.61 1.54
N GLN A 30 1.36 -14.83 1.16
CA GLN A 30 0.49 -15.11 0.01
C GLN A 30 0.99 -14.48 -1.29
N LEU A 31 1.90 -13.51 -1.20
CA LEU A 31 2.31 -12.70 -2.35
C LEU A 31 3.77 -12.95 -2.74
N PRO A 32 4.11 -12.87 -4.03
CA PRO A 32 5.50 -12.88 -4.47
C PRO A 32 6.25 -11.67 -3.91
N GLN A 33 7.47 -11.91 -3.42
CA GLN A 33 8.35 -10.87 -2.94
C GLN A 33 8.94 -10.07 -4.10
N VAL A 34 9.21 -8.80 -3.86
CA VAL A 34 9.77 -7.85 -4.81
C VAL A 34 11.10 -7.35 -4.28
N ALA A 35 12.13 -7.36 -5.12
CA ALA A 35 13.40 -6.74 -4.78
C ALA A 35 13.26 -5.22 -4.80
N ASP A 36 14.00 -4.51 -3.94
CA ASP A 36 13.94 -3.05 -3.81
C ASP A 36 14.05 -2.32 -5.16
N ALA A 37 14.93 -2.80 -6.05
CA ALA A 37 15.15 -2.23 -7.39
C ALA A 37 13.95 -2.36 -8.35
N ASP A 38 13.01 -3.26 -8.04
CA ASP A 38 11.84 -3.57 -8.86
C ASP A 38 10.53 -3.03 -8.26
N VAL A 39 10.60 -2.35 -7.11
CA VAL A 39 9.43 -1.79 -6.43
C VAL A 39 8.72 -0.77 -7.31
N GLN A 40 7.39 -0.88 -7.36
CA GLN A 40 6.54 0.03 -8.11
C GLN A 40 5.28 0.42 -7.35
N ARG A 41 4.60 1.44 -7.86
CA ARG A 41 3.23 1.80 -7.44
C ARG A 41 2.31 0.58 -7.46
N GLY A 42 1.58 0.36 -6.37
CA GLY A 42 0.71 -0.79 -6.19
C GLY A 42 1.33 -1.94 -5.39
N ASP A 43 2.66 -2.03 -5.29
CA ASP A 43 3.26 -3.02 -4.40
C ASP A 43 2.86 -2.74 -2.95
N LEU A 44 2.88 -3.77 -2.11
CA LEU A 44 2.75 -3.62 -0.67
C LEU A 44 4.14 -3.58 -0.05
N VAL A 45 4.30 -2.73 0.95
CA VAL A 45 5.45 -2.73 1.85
C VAL A 45 5.02 -3.27 3.21
N CYS A 46 5.74 -4.28 3.70
CA CYS A 46 5.62 -4.80 5.05
C CYS A 46 6.76 -4.27 5.89
N PHE A 47 6.45 -3.79 7.10
CA PHE A 47 7.42 -3.25 8.03
C PHE A 47 7.61 -4.21 9.20
N ASN A 48 8.87 -4.37 9.60
CA ASN A 48 9.21 -4.91 10.91
C ASN A 48 9.91 -3.80 11.70
N TRP A 49 9.19 -3.26 12.69
CA TRP A 49 9.63 -2.13 13.52
C TRP A 49 10.49 -2.56 14.71
N ASP A 50 10.48 -3.84 15.07
CA ASP A 50 11.25 -4.35 16.20
C ASP A 50 12.75 -4.51 15.89
N GLY A 51 13.14 -4.22 14.64
CA GLY A 51 14.53 -4.18 14.20
C GLY A 51 15.09 -5.54 13.78
N ARG A 52 14.30 -6.61 13.80
CA ARG A 52 14.71 -7.87 13.20
C ARG A 52 14.82 -7.72 11.69
N SER A 53 15.86 -8.32 11.13
CA SER A 53 16.15 -8.36 9.69
C SER A 53 15.59 -9.61 9.01
N ASP A 54 14.44 -10.11 9.49
CA ASP A 54 13.81 -11.31 8.95
C ASP A 54 12.34 -11.08 8.63
N THR A 55 11.77 -11.99 7.85
CA THR A 55 10.37 -11.94 7.41
C THR A 55 9.46 -12.84 8.24
N SER A 56 9.92 -13.33 9.40
CA SER A 56 9.13 -14.23 10.26
C SER A 56 7.99 -13.49 10.96
N TRP A 57 8.15 -12.19 11.18
CA TRP A 57 7.17 -11.30 11.78
C TRP A 57 7.15 -9.95 11.07
N MET A 58 5.95 -9.42 10.87
CA MET A 58 5.72 -8.11 10.28
C MET A 58 4.66 -7.35 11.09
N ASP A 59 4.98 -6.12 11.48
CA ASP A 59 4.15 -5.30 12.35
C ASP A 59 3.11 -4.49 11.58
N HIS A 60 3.45 -4.03 10.39
CA HIS A 60 2.65 -3.05 9.65
C HIS A 60 2.72 -3.23 8.14
N VAL A 61 1.71 -2.73 7.43
CA VAL A 61 1.64 -2.79 5.97
C VAL A 61 1.07 -1.52 5.36
N GLY A 62 1.65 -1.12 4.23
CA GLY A 62 1.19 0.00 3.41
C GLY A 62 1.14 -0.36 1.93
N LEU A 63 0.28 0.33 1.18
CA LEU A 63 0.28 0.30 -0.28
C LEU A 63 1.24 1.35 -0.81
N VAL A 64 2.23 0.97 -1.61
CA VAL A 64 3.18 1.89 -2.25
C VAL A 64 2.44 2.73 -3.29
N GLU A 65 2.47 4.05 -3.11
CA GLU A 65 1.91 5.00 -4.05
C GLU A 65 2.95 5.50 -5.06
N TRP A 66 4.18 5.72 -4.59
CA TRP A 66 5.33 6.12 -5.40
C TRP A 66 6.62 5.64 -4.73
N PHE A 67 7.66 5.41 -5.52
CA PHE A 67 8.99 5.03 -5.03
C PHE A 67 10.06 5.75 -5.85
N ASP A 68 10.99 6.42 -5.18
CA ASP A 68 12.17 7.02 -5.80
C ASP A 68 13.37 6.10 -5.61
N HIS A 69 13.71 5.36 -6.67
CA HIS A 69 14.82 4.40 -6.67
C HIS A 69 16.20 5.04 -6.49
N SER A 70 16.33 6.34 -6.78
CA SER A 70 17.61 7.05 -6.63
C SER A 70 17.90 7.42 -5.19
N THR A 71 16.85 7.64 -4.39
CA THR A 71 16.98 8.07 -3.00
C THR A 71 16.55 6.99 -2.00
N GLY A 72 15.66 6.08 -2.38
CA GLY A 72 15.00 5.14 -1.47
C GLY A 72 13.85 5.75 -0.66
N TYR A 73 13.41 6.97 -0.97
CA TYR A 73 12.17 7.51 -0.43
C TYR A 73 10.97 6.94 -1.16
N PHE A 74 9.88 6.74 -0.44
CA PHE A 74 8.63 6.26 -1.01
C PHE A 74 7.42 6.76 -0.24
N GLY A 75 6.28 6.80 -0.92
CA GLY A 75 5.01 7.17 -0.34
C GLY A 75 4.13 5.95 -0.20
N THR A 76 3.36 5.89 0.89
CA THR A 76 2.43 4.81 1.17
C THR A 76 1.04 5.34 1.49
N ILE A 77 0.02 4.51 1.23
CA ILE A 77 -1.31 4.64 1.83
C ILE A 77 -1.47 3.54 2.88
N GLU A 78 -1.65 3.94 4.13
CA GLU A 78 -1.60 3.03 5.28
C GLU A 78 -2.87 3.18 6.14
N GLY A 79 -3.49 2.07 6.50
CA GLY A 79 -4.50 2.02 7.57
C GLY A 79 -3.85 1.97 8.94
N ASN A 80 -4.61 2.20 10.02
CA ASN A 80 -4.13 2.16 11.40
C ASN A 80 -2.84 2.96 11.66
N THR A 81 -2.72 4.13 11.04
CA THR A 81 -1.54 4.98 11.13
C THR A 81 -1.85 6.25 11.92
N GLY A 82 -0.83 6.82 12.57
CA GLY A 82 -0.95 8.02 13.39
C GLY A 82 -1.28 7.74 14.87
N ASN A 83 -1.16 8.79 15.69
CA ASN A 83 -1.25 8.70 17.16
C ASN A 83 -2.66 8.90 17.73
N GLN A 84 -3.71 8.80 16.90
CA GLN A 84 -5.09 8.88 17.37
C GLN A 84 -5.52 7.52 17.91
N ALA A 85 -6.36 7.49 18.95
CA ALA A 85 -6.88 6.25 19.52
C ALA A 85 -7.64 5.46 18.42
N GLY A 86 -7.01 4.37 17.96
CA GLY A 86 -7.52 3.54 16.86
C GLY A 86 -6.88 3.78 15.50
N GLY A 87 -5.96 4.73 15.33
CA GLY A 87 -5.31 5.05 14.05
C GLY A 87 -6.27 5.58 12.98
N ARG A 88 -5.73 6.08 11.87
CA ARG A 88 -6.48 6.55 10.70
C ARG A 88 -5.88 5.99 9.40
N VAL A 89 -6.57 6.23 8.29
CA VAL A 89 -5.99 6.05 6.95
C VAL A 89 -5.17 7.30 6.63
N GLU A 90 -3.90 7.12 6.27
CA GLU A 90 -2.99 8.22 5.96
C GLU A 90 -2.14 7.95 4.73
N ARG A 91 -1.74 9.05 4.08
CA ARG A 91 -0.59 9.05 3.19
C ARG A 91 0.66 9.34 4.01
N VAL A 92 1.70 8.51 3.90
CA VAL A 92 2.93 8.64 4.68
C VAL A 92 4.14 8.61 3.75
N THR A 93 5.10 9.50 3.98
CA THR A 93 6.42 9.40 3.35
C THR A 93 7.34 8.57 4.24
N ARG A 94 7.96 7.56 3.66
CA ARG A 94 8.87 6.61 4.29
C ARG A 94 10.23 6.66 3.59
N TYR A 95 11.23 6.10 4.24
CA TYR A 95 12.57 5.92 3.71
C TYR A 95 12.93 4.45 3.83
N ASN A 96 13.56 3.85 2.83
CA ASN A 96 13.80 2.39 2.81
C ASN A 96 15.04 1.98 3.61
N TYR A 97 15.91 2.92 3.96
CA TYR A 97 17.18 2.65 4.63
C TYR A 97 17.19 3.21 6.08
N THR A 98 16.22 2.80 6.89
CA THR A 98 16.09 3.25 8.29
C THR A 98 16.53 2.17 9.30
N SER A 99 16.35 2.44 10.60
CA SER A 99 16.53 1.45 11.67
C SER A 99 15.52 0.31 11.70
N TYR A 100 14.44 0.36 10.90
CA TYR A 100 13.45 -0.71 10.77
C TYR A 100 13.55 -1.40 9.41
N PHE A 101 13.23 -2.69 9.38
CA PHE A 101 13.28 -3.52 8.17
C PHE A 101 12.00 -3.36 7.35
N THR A 102 12.16 -3.35 6.04
CA THR A 102 11.10 -3.30 5.04
C THR A 102 11.24 -4.48 4.07
N ALA A 103 10.11 -5.06 3.69
CA ALA A 103 10.04 -6.06 2.64
C ALA A 103 8.87 -5.76 1.72
N PHE A 104 9.10 -5.86 0.40
CA PHE A 104 8.08 -5.57 -0.60
C PHE A 104 7.48 -6.85 -1.18
N CYS A 105 6.20 -6.81 -1.50
CA CYS A 105 5.50 -7.90 -2.18
C CYS A 105 4.47 -7.37 -3.18
N ARG A 106 4.23 -8.10 -4.26
CA ARG A 106 3.40 -7.66 -5.38
C ARG A 106 2.03 -8.35 -5.36
N PRO A 107 0.93 -7.60 -5.22
CA PRO A 107 -0.41 -8.15 -5.42
C PRO A 107 -0.60 -8.68 -6.85
N ASN A 108 -1.51 -9.64 -7.01
CA ASN A 108 -1.84 -10.20 -8.30
C ASN A 108 -2.86 -9.31 -9.03
N TYR A 109 -2.34 -8.37 -9.80
CA TYR A 109 -3.15 -7.46 -10.62
C TYR A 109 -3.82 -8.14 -11.82
N ASP A 110 -3.35 -9.32 -12.24
CA ASP A 110 -3.92 -10.06 -13.36
C ASP A 110 -5.14 -10.91 -12.94
N GLN A 111 -5.33 -11.13 -11.62
CA GLN A 111 -6.52 -11.79 -11.06
C GLN A 111 -7.61 -10.81 -10.61
N GLY A 112 -7.30 -9.51 -10.54
CA GLY A 112 -8.18 -8.47 -10.03
C GLY A 112 -8.95 -7.74 -11.12
N GLY A 113 -10.12 -8.26 -11.48
CA GLY A 113 -11.16 -7.46 -12.11
C GLY A 113 -12.39 -8.27 -12.53
N PRO A 114 -13.62 -7.80 -12.24
CA PRO A 114 -14.71 -8.04 -13.17
C PRO A 114 -14.28 -7.46 -14.52
N VAL A 115 -14.45 -8.24 -15.57
CA VAL A 115 -14.29 -7.80 -16.96
C VAL A 115 -15.09 -6.49 -17.14
N GLY A 116 -14.41 -5.35 -17.32
CA GLY A 116 -15.04 -4.14 -17.88
C GLY A 116 -15.33 -2.94 -16.96
N HIS A 117 -14.37 -2.48 -16.15
CA HIS A 117 -14.34 -1.06 -15.77
C HIS A 117 -13.12 -0.39 -16.38
N SER A 118 -13.30 0.16 -17.59
CA SER A 118 -12.43 1.21 -18.12
C SER A 118 -12.22 2.26 -17.02
N VAL A 119 -10.97 2.47 -16.62
CA VAL A 119 -10.58 3.61 -15.79
C VAL A 119 -11.02 4.87 -16.55
N GLN A 120 -12.19 5.41 -16.25
CA GLN A 120 -12.49 6.79 -16.59
C GLN A 120 -11.57 7.61 -15.71
N LEU A 121 -10.44 8.03 -16.30
CA LEU A 121 -9.63 9.10 -15.75
C LEU A 121 -10.59 10.25 -15.46
N PHE A 122 -10.82 10.52 -14.17
CA PHE A 122 -11.54 11.71 -13.76
C PHE A 122 -10.65 12.89 -14.10
N THR A 123 -10.76 13.41 -15.33
CA THR A 123 -10.19 14.71 -15.68
C THR A 123 -10.86 15.73 -14.78
N PRO A 124 -10.14 16.42 -13.87
CA PRO A 124 -10.74 17.46 -13.07
C PRO A 124 -11.14 18.58 -14.04
N THR A 125 -12.43 18.75 -14.28
CA THR A 125 -12.91 19.94 -14.97
C THR A 125 -12.66 21.12 -14.05
N ARG A 126 -11.66 21.92 -14.41
CA ARG A 126 -11.38 23.24 -13.83
C ARG A 126 -12.71 23.99 -13.64
N PRO A 127 -13.08 24.43 -12.43
CA PRO A 127 -14.31 25.19 -12.24
C PRO A 127 -14.20 26.47 -13.06
N THR A 128 -15.06 26.63 -14.06
CA THR A 128 -15.25 27.93 -14.71
C THR A 128 -15.84 28.87 -13.67
N ARG A 129 -15.09 29.93 -13.34
CA ARG A 129 -15.61 31.09 -12.59
C ARG A 129 -16.93 31.52 -13.23
N ARG A 130 -18.01 31.47 -12.46
CA ARG A 130 -19.28 32.10 -12.83
C ARG A 130 -19.10 33.62 -12.67
N ASN A 131 -18.91 34.31 -13.79
CA ASN A 131 -19.05 35.76 -13.88
C ASN A 131 -20.47 36.11 -14.34
N GLY A 132 -21.09 37.09 -13.67
CA GLY A 132 -22.31 37.80 -14.10
C GLY A 132 -23.61 37.13 -13.62
N SER A 133 -24.60 37.87 -13.14
CA SER A 133 -24.90 39.32 -13.21
C SER A 133 -25.86 39.70 -12.09
#